data_AF-A0A524BJ19-F1
#
_entry.id   AF-A0A524BJ19-F1
#
_cell.length_a   1.000
_cell.length_b   1.000
_cell.length_c   1.000
_cell.angle_alpha   90.00
_cell.angle_beta   90.00
_cell.angle_gamma   90.00
#
_symmetry.space_group_name_H-M   'P 1'
#
loop_
_entity.id
_entity.type
_entity.pdbx_description
1 polymer ?
#
loop_
_entity_poly.entity_id
_entity_poly.type
_entity_poly.pdbx_seq_one_letter_code
_entity_poly.pdbx_strand_id
1 'polypeptide(L)'
;MDAVQKAGNGHPGTAMSLAPAAYLLFQRFLRQDPADPSWLGRDRFVLSCGHTSLTLYIQLYLSGYGLTLDDLKAFRTEGSLTPGHPEYGHTVGVETTTGPLGQGIATAVGMAMASRYQRGLLDPDAPWGFSPFDHHIWVIASDGDLEEGVSGEASSLAGVQRLGNLTVLWDDNHISIEGNTAVAFNEDVVQRYESYGWNVHRVGMAPDGDVDIMGLARALEAARTEQDRPTFIAMRTVIAWPAPHLQNSAKAHGAALGADEVAATKEALGLDPTQDFVVEAEVLTHAREVMARGADIHAQWNVRYDAWRQAHPARAELLDRLLARRLPDGLADAVPVFEAGSSLATRAASGKVINAIAAVMPEFWGGSADLAESNNTTIEGGLSFLPAGTPVKDASPYGRVIHFGIREHAMGAILNGIALEGLTRPFGGTFLVFSDYMRG
;
A
#
# COMPACT_ATOMS: atom_id res chain seq x y z
N MET A 1 -15.49 -17.00 7.06
CA MET A 1 -15.72 -18.08 8.03
C MET A 1 -15.38 -19.45 7.44
N ASP A 2 -16.11 -19.91 6.43
CA ASP A 2 -15.95 -21.28 5.87
C ASP A 2 -14.53 -21.62 5.38
N ALA A 3 -13.84 -20.68 4.72
CA ALA A 3 -12.45 -20.87 4.29
C ALA A 3 -11.51 -21.22 5.45
N VAL A 4 -11.61 -20.50 6.57
CA VAL A 4 -10.83 -20.77 7.79
C VAL A 4 -11.27 -22.08 8.43
N GLN A 5 -12.58 -22.34 8.49
CA GLN A 5 -13.11 -23.57 9.09
C GLN A 5 -12.65 -24.82 8.33
N LYS A 6 -12.62 -24.76 7.00
CA LYS A 6 -12.13 -25.83 6.14
C LYS A 6 -10.61 -26.02 6.24
N ALA A 7 -9.84 -24.94 6.30
CA ALA A 7 -8.39 -25.00 6.51
C ALA A 7 -8.01 -25.45 7.94
N GLY A 8 -8.93 -25.35 8.90
CA GLY A 8 -8.69 -25.61 10.33
C GLY A 8 -7.86 -24.54 11.04
N ASN A 9 -7.39 -23.52 10.33
CA ASN A 9 -6.57 -22.42 10.85
C ASN A 9 -6.70 -21.17 9.97
N GLY A 10 -6.45 -19.98 10.53
CA GLY A 10 -6.56 -18.70 9.83
C GLY A 10 -7.20 -17.61 10.68
N HIS A 11 -7.49 -16.46 10.06
CA HIS A 11 -7.95 -15.26 10.76
C HIS A 11 -9.33 -14.82 10.26
N PRO A 12 -10.43 -15.29 10.87
CA PRO A 12 -11.78 -14.99 10.39
C PRO A 12 -12.31 -13.65 10.92
N GLY A 13 -12.00 -13.28 12.17
CA GLY A 13 -12.70 -12.21 12.87
C GLY A 13 -12.55 -10.84 12.22
N THR A 14 -11.33 -10.44 11.90
CA THR A 14 -11.04 -9.18 11.21
C THR A 14 -11.62 -9.16 9.79
N ALA A 15 -11.60 -10.30 9.08
CA ALA A 15 -12.16 -10.39 7.74
C ALA A 15 -13.69 -10.21 7.73
N MET A 16 -14.37 -10.62 8.80
CA MET A 16 -15.80 -10.42 8.97
C MET A 16 -16.14 -8.95 9.23
N SER A 17 -15.50 -8.34 10.24
CA SER A 17 -15.79 -6.95 10.62
C SER A 17 -15.37 -5.93 9.54
N LEU A 18 -14.35 -6.25 8.74
CA LEU A 18 -13.92 -5.40 7.63
C LEU A 18 -14.68 -5.64 6.32
N ALA A 19 -15.58 -6.63 6.24
CA ALA A 19 -16.28 -6.94 5.00
C ALA A 19 -17.02 -5.72 4.40
N PRO A 20 -17.77 -4.90 5.19
CA PRO A 20 -18.43 -3.70 4.65
C PRO A 20 -17.43 -2.66 4.12
N ALA A 21 -16.34 -2.43 4.86
CA ALA A 21 -15.31 -1.45 4.50
C ALA A 21 -14.55 -1.84 3.23
N ALA A 22 -14.10 -3.09 3.16
CA ALA A 22 -13.40 -3.63 2.00
C ALA A 22 -14.31 -3.68 0.76
N TYR A 23 -15.57 -4.10 0.93
CA TYR A 23 -16.55 -4.10 -0.15
C TYR A 23 -16.80 -2.68 -0.67
N LEU A 24 -17.03 -1.71 0.22
CA LEU A 24 -17.23 -0.31 -0.18
C LEU A 24 -16.03 0.23 -0.96
N LEU A 25 -14.81 -0.01 -0.46
CA LEU A 25 -13.57 0.44 -1.08
C LEU A 25 -13.41 -0.14 -2.50
N PHE A 26 -13.44 -1.47 -2.65
CA PHE A 26 -13.23 -2.12 -3.94
C PHE A 26 -14.36 -1.84 -4.94
N GLN A 27 -15.62 -1.83 -4.47
CA GLN A 27 -16.76 -1.72 -5.37
C GLN A 27 -17.06 -0.28 -5.78
N ARG A 28 -16.61 0.74 -5.04
CA ARG A 28 -16.93 2.14 -5.35
C ARG A 28 -15.74 3.09 -5.49
N PHE A 29 -14.70 2.95 -4.68
CA PHE A 29 -13.65 3.97 -4.58
C PHE A 29 -12.38 3.60 -5.34
N LEU A 30 -11.99 2.33 -5.27
CA LEU A 30 -10.77 1.83 -5.90
C LEU A 30 -10.89 1.91 -7.42
N ARG A 31 -10.01 2.71 -8.05
CA ARG A 31 -9.91 2.76 -9.50
C ARG A 31 -9.13 1.54 -9.99
N GLN A 32 -9.83 0.57 -10.57
CA GLN A 32 -9.25 -0.71 -10.96
C GLN A 32 -9.81 -1.22 -12.29
N ASP A 33 -9.05 -2.09 -12.94
CA ASP A 33 -9.52 -2.94 -14.04
C ASP A 33 -9.09 -4.39 -13.74
N PRO A 34 -10.01 -5.25 -13.29
CA PRO A 34 -9.70 -6.66 -13.02
C PRO A 34 -9.21 -7.44 -14.24
N ALA A 35 -9.51 -6.97 -15.47
CA ALA A 35 -9.03 -7.59 -16.70
C ALA A 35 -7.60 -7.16 -17.07
N ASP A 36 -7.11 -6.05 -16.52
CA ASP A 36 -5.70 -5.63 -16.59
C ASP A 36 -5.18 -5.21 -15.21
N PRO A 37 -4.84 -6.18 -14.34
CA PRO A 37 -4.25 -5.92 -13.02
C PRO A 37 -2.91 -5.17 -13.08
N SER A 38 -2.28 -5.07 -14.26
CA SER A 38 -1.03 -4.35 -14.48
C SER A 38 -1.24 -2.91 -14.96
N TRP A 39 -2.49 -2.49 -15.19
CA TRP A 39 -2.84 -1.17 -15.70
C TRP A 39 -2.10 -0.07 -14.93
N LEU A 40 -1.33 0.74 -15.66
CA LEU A 40 -0.46 1.77 -15.09
C LEU A 40 -1.23 2.81 -14.27
N GLY A 41 -2.44 3.15 -14.72
CA GLY A 41 -3.32 4.12 -14.07
C GLY A 41 -4.23 3.53 -12.99
N ARG A 42 -4.12 2.27 -12.58
CA ARG A 42 -4.93 1.78 -11.46
C ARG A 42 -4.50 2.45 -10.14
N ASP A 43 -5.39 2.49 -9.16
CA ASP A 43 -5.02 2.76 -7.76
C ASP A 43 -4.27 1.56 -7.17
N ARG A 44 -3.47 1.77 -6.13
CA ARG A 44 -2.84 0.67 -5.38
C ARG A 44 -3.65 0.38 -4.11
N PHE A 45 -3.76 -0.89 -3.75
CA PHE A 45 -4.33 -1.33 -2.49
C PHE A 45 -3.33 -2.19 -1.71
N VAL A 46 -3.07 -1.83 -0.45
CA VAL A 46 -2.19 -2.55 0.46
C VAL A 46 -2.96 -2.98 1.69
N LEU A 47 -3.01 -4.29 1.93
CA LEU A 47 -3.52 -4.86 3.18
C LEU A 47 -2.36 -5.00 4.17
N SER A 48 -2.09 -3.96 4.99
CA SER A 48 -0.97 -3.97 5.95
C SER A 48 -1.16 -5.04 7.02
N CYS A 49 -2.39 -5.18 7.52
CA CYS A 49 -2.81 -6.25 8.41
C CYS A 49 -2.97 -7.59 7.65
N GLY A 50 -1.88 -8.08 7.07
CA GLY A 50 -1.88 -9.22 6.12
C GLY A 50 -2.46 -10.52 6.68
N HIS A 51 -2.58 -10.67 8.00
CA HIS A 51 -3.20 -11.83 8.63
C HIS A 51 -4.65 -12.02 8.16
N THR A 52 -5.38 -10.93 7.90
CA THR A 52 -6.74 -10.93 7.37
C THR A 52 -6.78 -11.05 5.85
N SER A 53 -5.92 -11.88 5.27
CA SER A 53 -5.76 -12.09 3.82
C SER A 53 -7.08 -12.41 3.09
N LEU A 54 -8.02 -13.08 3.76
CA LEU A 54 -9.36 -13.31 3.21
C LEU A 54 -10.13 -12.03 2.90
N THR A 55 -9.90 -10.92 3.62
CA THR A 55 -10.44 -9.59 3.27
C THR A 55 -10.07 -9.23 1.83
N LEU A 56 -8.82 -9.46 1.42
CA LEU A 56 -8.36 -9.18 0.07
C LEU A 56 -8.80 -10.25 -0.92
N TYR A 57 -8.59 -11.54 -0.63
CA TYR A 57 -8.91 -12.61 -1.59
C TYR A 57 -10.38 -12.66 -1.96
N ILE A 58 -11.28 -12.37 -1.02
CA ILE A 58 -12.73 -12.29 -1.30
C ILE A 58 -13.01 -11.12 -2.26
N GLN A 59 -12.41 -9.95 -2.06
CA GLN A 59 -12.60 -8.82 -3.00
C GLN A 59 -12.02 -9.11 -4.38
N LEU A 60 -10.89 -9.81 -4.48
CA LEU A 60 -10.30 -10.23 -5.75
C LEU A 60 -11.20 -11.25 -6.48
N TYR A 61 -11.78 -12.22 -5.77
CA TYR A 61 -12.77 -13.15 -6.30
C TYR A 61 -14.02 -12.42 -6.80
N LEU A 62 -14.61 -11.56 -5.96
CA LEU A 62 -15.81 -10.80 -6.25
C LEU A 62 -15.61 -9.83 -7.43
N SER A 63 -14.45 -9.19 -7.50
CA SER A 63 -14.13 -8.22 -8.55
C SER A 63 -13.72 -8.89 -9.87
N GLY A 64 -13.41 -10.19 -9.87
CA GLY A 64 -13.09 -10.93 -11.08
C GLY A 64 -11.62 -10.90 -11.49
N TYR A 65 -10.69 -10.77 -10.55
CA TYR A 65 -9.22 -10.78 -10.78
C TYR A 65 -8.65 -12.16 -11.17
N GLY A 66 -9.51 -13.18 -11.32
CA GLY A 66 -9.13 -14.54 -11.69
C GLY A 66 -9.18 -15.55 -10.56
N LEU A 67 -9.24 -15.12 -9.29
CA LEU A 67 -9.55 -16.04 -8.20
C LEU A 67 -10.96 -16.62 -8.37
N THR A 68 -11.10 -17.88 -8.00
CA THR A 68 -12.34 -18.66 -8.05
C THR A 68 -12.79 -19.04 -6.63
N LEU A 69 -14.01 -19.56 -6.52
CA LEU A 69 -14.50 -20.10 -5.26
C LEU A 69 -13.65 -21.32 -4.80
N ASP A 70 -13.09 -22.08 -5.74
CA ASP A 70 -12.23 -23.22 -5.42
C ASP A 70 -10.87 -22.79 -4.86
N ASP A 71 -10.35 -21.63 -5.28
CA ASP A 71 -9.18 -21.03 -4.64
C ASP A 71 -9.48 -20.67 -3.18
N LEU A 72 -10.62 -20.03 -2.89
CA LEU A 72 -11.03 -19.72 -1.51
C LEU A 72 -11.24 -20.98 -0.66
N LYS A 73 -11.73 -22.07 -1.28
CA LYS A 73 -11.83 -23.39 -0.66
C LYS A 73 -10.47 -24.06 -0.44
N ALA A 74 -9.42 -23.62 -1.12
CA ALA A 74 -8.04 -24.11 -1.00
C ALA A 74 -7.17 -23.21 -0.11
N PHE A 75 -7.76 -22.23 0.58
CA PHE A 75 -7.08 -21.33 1.49
C PHE A 75 -6.08 -22.04 2.41
N ARG A 76 -4.84 -21.53 2.46
CA ARG A 76 -3.74 -22.07 3.29
C ARG A 76 -3.37 -23.52 3.00
N THR A 77 -3.57 -23.98 1.78
CA THR A 77 -3.04 -25.27 1.32
C THR A 77 -1.85 -25.08 0.40
N GLU A 78 -1.00 -26.11 0.32
CA GLU A 78 0.21 -26.12 -0.52
C GLU A 78 -0.15 -25.82 -1.98
N GLY A 79 0.57 -24.86 -2.58
CA GLY A 79 0.39 -24.46 -3.98
C GLY A 79 -0.88 -23.67 -4.29
N SER A 80 -1.77 -23.41 -3.32
CA SER A 80 -2.96 -22.58 -3.55
C SER A 80 -2.62 -21.12 -3.86
N LEU A 81 -3.46 -20.44 -4.65
CA LEU A 81 -3.35 -18.99 -4.93
C LEU A 81 -3.82 -18.10 -3.76
N THR A 82 -4.09 -18.69 -2.60
CA THR A 82 -4.58 -18.01 -1.41
C THR A 82 -3.77 -18.43 -0.18
N PRO A 83 -2.47 -18.06 -0.13
CA PRO A 83 -1.60 -18.33 1.02
C PRO A 83 -2.10 -17.61 2.27
N GLY A 84 -1.55 -17.99 3.44
CA GLY A 84 -2.04 -17.49 4.73
C GLY A 84 -1.92 -15.99 4.94
N HIS A 85 -0.97 -15.36 4.27
CA HIS A 85 -0.79 -13.92 4.13
C HIS A 85 -0.63 -13.60 2.64
N PRO A 86 -0.97 -12.39 2.15
CA PRO A 86 -0.87 -12.06 0.73
C PRO A 86 0.59 -12.08 0.26
N GLU A 87 0.83 -12.67 -0.91
CA GLU A 87 2.16 -12.77 -1.51
C GLU A 87 2.17 -12.14 -2.91
N TYR A 88 3.00 -11.09 -3.08
CA TYR A 88 3.21 -10.43 -4.36
C TYR A 88 3.78 -11.40 -5.39
N GLY A 89 3.25 -11.36 -6.62
CA GLY A 89 3.65 -12.23 -7.72
C GLY A 89 3.07 -13.65 -7.66
N HIS A 90 2.47 -14.05 -6.53
CA HIS A 90 1.80 -15.33 -6.38
C HIS A 90 0.29 -15.23 -6.66
N THR A 91 -0.37 -14.21 -6.09
CA THR A 91 -1.80 -13.95 -6.30
C THR A 91 -1.99 -12.68 -7.11
N VAL A 92 -2.73 -12.77 -8.22
CA VAL A 92 -3.04 -11.61 -9.07
C VAL A 92 -3.87 -10.57 -8.29
N GLY A 93 -3.45 -9.31 -8.33
CA GLY A 93 -4.08 -8.21 -7.58
C GLY A 93 -3.51 -7.98 -6.18
N VAL A 94 -2.53 -8.77 -5.73
CA VAL A 94 -1.75 -8.49 -4.52
C VAL A 94 -0.58 -7.55 -4.87
N GLU A 95 -0.63 -6.31 -4.39
CA GLU A 95 0.35 -5.27 -4.72
C GLU A 95 1.68 -5.40 -3.96
N THR A 96 1.66 -6.03 -2.78
CA THR A 96 2.86 -6.28 -1.98
C THR A 96 2.64 -7.46 -1.05
N THR A 97 3.72 -8.17 -0.71
CA THR A 97 3.68 -9.19 0.33
C THR A 97 3.56 -8.52 1.69
N THR A 98 2.57 -8.91 2.49
CA THR A 98 2.38 -8.42 3.87
C THR A 98 2.23 -9.58 4.84
N GLY A 99 2.21 -9.29 6.14
CA GLY A 99 2.19 -10.30 7.20
C GLY A 99 2.99 -9.82 8.41
N PRO A 100 4.28 -9.48 8.25
CA PRO A 100 4.99 -8.66 9.23
C PRO A 100 4.30 -7.30 9.33
N LEU A 101 3.78 -6.99 10.52
CA LEU A 101 2.92 -5.82 10.75
C LEU A 101 3.72 -4.52 10.59
N GLY A 102 3.03 -3.44 10.22
CA GLY A 102 3.61 -2.11 9.96
C GLY A 102 4.31 -1.96 8.61
N GLN A 103 4.85 -3.05 8.04
CA GLN A 103 5.54 -3.04 6.75
C GLN A 103 4.65 -2.58 5.59
N GLY A 104 3.37 -2.95 5.60
CA GLY A 104 2.43 -2.56 4.55
C GLY A 104 2.21 -1.06 4.49
N ILE A 105 1.99 -0.40 5.65
CA ILE A 105 1.89 1.06 5.74
C ILE A 105 3.17 1.71 5.19
N ALA A 106 4.34 1.27 5.67
CA ALA A 106 5.61 1.86 5.27
C ALA A 106 5.94 1.66 3.78
N THR A 107 5.57 0.49 3.22
CA THR A 107 5.65 0.21 1.79
C THR A 107 4.70 1.12 0.99
N ALA A 108 3.47 1.33 1.46
CA ALA A 108 2.51 2.22 0.82
C ALA A 108 2.97 3.69 0.80
N VAL A 109 3.67 4.16 1.84
CA VAL A 109 4.34 5.47 1.83
C VAL A 109 5.34 5.54 0.68
N GLY A 110 6.11 4.48 0.43
CA GLY A 110 7.01 4.39 -0.72
C GLY A 110 6.30 4.42 -2.07
N MET A 111 5.18 3.71 -2.21
CA MET A 111 4.35 3.77 -3.43
C MET A 111 3.84 5.20 -3.69
N ALA A 112 3.37 5.91 -2.65
CA ALA A 112 2.92 7.30 -2.76
C ALA A 112 4.05 8.29 -3.08
N MET A 113 5.25 8.08 -2.53
CA MET A 113 6.43 8.87 -2.91
C MET A 113 6.82 8.61 -4.38
N ALA A 114 6.79 7.35 -4.81
CA ALA A 114 7.12 6.95 -6.16
C ALA A 114 6.12 7.51 -7.18
N SER A 115 4.82 7.50 -6.90
CA SER A 115 3.82 8.06 -7.83
C SER A 115 4.08 9.54 -8.11
N ARG A 116 4.41 10.34 -7.08
CA ARG A 116 4.76 11.76 -7.25
C ARG A 116 6.06 11.94 -8.04
N TYR A 117 7.09 11.14 -7.76
CA TYR A 117 8.36 11.22 -8.49
C TYR A 117 8.19 10.82 -9.96
N GLN A 118 7.44 9.75 -10.24
CA GLN A 118 7.12 9.29 -11.60
C GLN A 118 6.31 10.32 -12.37
N ARG A 119 5.34 10.98 -11.72
CA ARG A 119 4.64 12.14 -12.30
C ARG A 119 5.62 13.24 -12.69
N GLY A 120 6.65 13.49 -11.88
CA GLY A 120 7.73 14.43 -12.22
C GLY A 120 8.50 14.06 -13.50
N LEU A 121 8.74 12.76 -13.72
CA LEU A 121 9.41 12.25 -14.92
C LEU A 121 8.54 12.32 -16.16
N LEU A 122 7.23 12.10 -16.02
CA LEU A 122 6.32 11.83 -17.14
C LEU A 122 5.38 12.99 -17.46
N ASP A 123 4.86 13.68 -16.46
CA ASP A 123 3.83 14.70 -16.64
C ASP A 123 3.85 15.78 -15.53
N PRO A 124 4.98 16.48 -15.32
CA PRO A 124 5.18 17.38 -14.17
C PRO A 124 4.30 18.63 -14.20
N ASP A 125 3.85 19.03 -15.39
CA ASP A 125 3.18 20.30 -15.68
C ASP A 125 1.64 20.17 -15.64
N ALA A 126 1.12 18.94 -15.58
CA ALA A 126 -0.32 18.71 -15.53
C ALA A 126 -0.93 19.22 -14.21
N PRO A 127 -2.14 19.79 -14.22
CA PRO A 127 -2.90 20.01 -13.01
C PRO A 127 -3.18 18.69 -12.29
N TRP A 128 -3.26 18.72 -10.96
CA TRP A 128 -3.59 17.53 -10.18
C TRP A 128 -4.96 16.96 -10.58
N GLY A 129 -5.04 15.64 -10.75
CA GLY A 129 -6.25 14.92 -11.15
C GLY A 129 -6.45 14.84 -12.67
N PHE A 130 -5.59 15.47 -13.47
CA PHE A 130 -5.66 15.43 -14.94
C PHE A 130 -4.57 14.57 -15.56
N SER A 131 -3.48 14.29 -14.85
CA SER A 131 -2.43 13.43 -15.38
C SER A 131 -2.92 11.99 -15.48
N PRO A 132 -2.60 11.25 -16.57
CA PRO A 132 -2.82 9.81 -16.61
C PRO A 132 -2.10 9.06 -15.48
N PHE A 133 -1.04 9.63 -14.91
CA PHE A 133 -0.24 8.99 -13.86
C PHE A 133 -0.75 9.28 -12.44
N ASP A 134 -1.72 10.18 -12.28
CA ASP A 134 -2.31 10.50 -10.97
C ASP A 134 -3.20 9.34 -10.51
N HIS A 135 -2.84 8.69 -9.40
CA HIS A 135 -3.58 7.59 -8.78
C HIS A 135 -3.43 7.59 -7.26
N HIS A 136 -4.32 6.86 -6.58
CA HIS A 136 -4.41 6.82 -5.13
C HIS A 136 -3.82 5.53 -4.55
N ILE A 137 -3.31 5.62 -3.32
CA ILE A 137 -2.77 4.50 -2.55
C ILE A 137 -3.66 4.29 -1.33
N TRP A 138 -4.35 3.15 -1.29
CA TRP A 138 -5.26 2.78 -0.22
C TRP A 138 -4.63 1.73 0.67
N VAL A 139 -4.72 1.91 1.99
CA VAL A 139 -4.18 0.98 2.98
C VAL A 139 -5.26 0.62 3.98
N ILE A 140 -5.36 -0.67 4.33
CA ILE A 140 -6.05 -1.11 5.53
C ILE A 140 -5.01 -1.58 6.54
N ALA A 141 -5.11 -1.08 7.77
CA ALA A 141 -4.21 -1.33 8.88
C ALA A 141 -5.00 -1.76 10.13
N SER A 142 -4.30 -2.38 11.07
CA SER A 142 -4.81 -2.86 12.37
C SER A 142 -4.08 -2.19 13.54
N ASP A 143 -4.53 -2.43 14.76
CA ASP A 143 -3.84 -2.02 15.99
C ASP A 143 -2.35 -2.44 15.97
N GLY A 144 -2.08 -3.70 15.61
CA GLY A 144 -0.71 -4.21 15.54
C GLY A 144 0.16 -3.53 14.49
N ASP A 145 -0.41 -3.02 13.40
CA ASP A 145 0.37 -2.19 12.47
C ASP A 145 0.78 -0.85 13.10
N LEU A 146 -0.06 -0.29 13.97
CA LEU A 146 0.15 1.02 14.58
C LEU A 146 1.01 0.99 15.85
N GLU A 147 1.15 -0.18 16.48
CA GLU A 147 2.12 -0.45 17.55
C GLU A 147 3.56 -0.57 17.02
N GLU A 148 3.74 -1.01 15.78
CA GLU A 148 5.05 -1.22 15.18
C GLU A 148 5.79 0.09 14.88
N GLY A 149 7.05 0.18 15.33
CA GLY A 149 7.86 1.40 15.19
C GLY A 149 8.05 1.86 13.75
N VAL A 150 8.15 0.92 12.80
CA VAL A 150 8.30 1.19 11.37
C VAL A 150 7.12 1.99 10.79
N SER A 151 5.90 1.77 11.27
CA SER A 151 4.74 2.53 10.81
C SER A 151 4.76 3.94 11.38
N GLY A 152 5.21 4.13 12.61
CA GLY A 152 5.43 5.45 13.20
C GLY A 152 6.49 6.27 12.45
N GLU A 153 7.62 5.65 12.11
CA GLU A 153 8.66 6.25 11.28
C GLU A 153 8.11 6.68 9.90
N ALA A 154 7.44 5.76 9.20
CA ALA A 154 6.92 6.01 7.87
C ALA A 154 5.79 7.06 7.87
N SER A 155 4.87 6.99 8.84
CA SER A 155 3.79 7.96 8.97
C SER A 155 4.29 9.36 9.32
N SER A 156 5.34 9.46 10.14
CA SER A 156 6.04 10.72 10.39
C SER A 156 6.62 11.31 9.08
N LEU A 157 7.30 10.49 8.27
CA LEU A 157 7.89 10.95 7.01
C LEU A 157 6.82 11.27 5.95
N ALA A 158 5.73 10.52 5.88
CA ALA A 158 4.62 10.78 4.97
C ALA A 158 3.97 12.15 5.23
N GLY A 159 3.85 12.55 6.49
CA GLY A 159 3.38 13.88 6.89
C GLY A 159 4.34 14.98 6.45
N VAL A 160 5.65 14.81 6.67
CA VAL A 160 6.70 15.72 6.13
C VAL A 160 6.60 15.84 4.62
N GLN A 161 6.33 14.73 3.93
CA GLN A 161 6.23 14.65 2.49
C GLN A 161 4.87 15.08 1.93
N ARG A 162 3.86 15.39 2.76
CA ARG A 162 2.54 15.87 2.29
C ARG A 162 1.93 14.98 1.22
N LEU A 163 1.92 13.66 1.46
CA LEU A 163 1.47 12.66 0.49
C LEU A 163 -0.07 12.58 0.42
N GLY A 164 -0.72 13.56 -0.23
CA GLY A 164 -2.18 13.65 -0.33
C GLY A 164 -2.87 12.42 -0.97
N ASN A 165 -2.18 11.70 -1.85
CA ASN A 165 -2.71 10.51 -2.51
C ASN A 165 -2.59 9.22 -1.67
N LEU A 166 -2.22 9.32 -0.39
CA LEU A 166 -2.14 8.19 0.54
C LEU A 166 -3.31 8.24 1.53
N THR A 167 -4.02 7.12 1.66
CA THR A 167 -5.06 6.97 2.68
C THR A 167 -4.89 5.66 3.45
N VAL A 168 -4.85 5.78 4.77
CA VAL A 168 -4.80 4.65 5.70
C VAL A 168 -6.12 4.58 6.45
N LEU A 169 -6.83 3.46 6.28
CA LEU A 169 -7.98 3.07 7.08
C LEU A 169 -7.49 2.17 8.21
N TRP A 170 -7.58 2.63 9.44
CA TRP A 170 -7.29 1.83 10.62
C TRP A 170 -8.56 1.17 11.14
N ASP A 171 -8.51 -0.16 11.24
CA ASP A 171 -9.48 -0.98 11.96
C ASP A 171 -9.27 -0.83 13.47
N ASP A 172 -9.89 0.18 14.06
CA ASP A 172 -9.89 0.45 15.49
C ASP A 172 -10.91 -0.47 16.18
N ASN A 173 -10.50 -1.70 16.49
CA ASN A 173 -11.37 -2.72 17.06
C ASN A 173 -11.09 -3.00 18.56
N HIS A 174 -9.97 -2.50 19.10
CA HIS A 174 -9.47 -2.71 20.47
C HIS A 174 -9.11 -4.16 20.83
N ILE A 175 -8.82 -5.02 19.86
CA ILE A 175 -8.45 -6.41 20.07
C ILE A 175 -7.16 -6.74 19.32
N SER A 176 -6.16 -7.20 20.08
CA SER A 176 -4.97 -7.88 19.56
C SER A 176 -4.97 -9.35 19.98
N ILE A 177 -3.89 -10.08 19.71
CA ILE A 177 -3.74 -11.50 20.08
C ILE A 177 -3.91 -11.70 21.59
N GLU A 178 -3.45 -10.76 22.42
CA GLU A 178 -3.54 -10.83 23.89
C GLU A 178 -4.87 -10.29 24.44
N GLY A 179 -5.85 -10.00 23.58
CA GLY A 179 -7.16 -9.49 23.97
C GLY A 179 -7.24 -7.99 23.89
N ASN A 180 -7.82 -7.37 24.93
CA ASN A 180 -8.11 -5.95 24.91
C ASN A 180 -6.79 -5.15 24.79
N THR A 181 -6.68 -4.33 23.75
CA THR A 181 -5.48 -3.55 23.45
C THR A 181 -5.07 -2.63 24.59
N ALA A 182 -5.98 -2.22 25.49
CA ALA A 182 -5.66 -1.39 26.65
C ALA A 182 -4.57 -1.97 27.58
N VAL A 183 -4.23 -3.26 27.46
CA VAL A 183 -3.10 -3.88 28.17
C VAL A 183 -1.73 -3.35 27.71
N ALA A 184 -1.59 -2.94 26.45
CA ALA A 184 -0.31 -2.55 25.84
C ALA A 184 -0.38 -1.33 24.89
N PHE A 185 -1.57 -0.94 24.43
CA PHE A 185 -1.82 0.11 23.45
C PHE A 185 -3.02 0.97 23.87
N ASN A 186 -2.72 2.12 24.49
CA ASN A 186 -3.71 3.04 25.07
C ASN A 186 -3.44 4.53 24.76
N GLU A 187 -2.57 4.79 23.78
CA GLU A 187 -2.29 6.14 23.31
C GLU A 187 -3.45 6.74 22.50
N ASP A 188 -3.48 8.06 22.37
CA ASP A 188 -4.38 8.71 21.42
C ASP A 188 -3.76 8.69 20.02
N VAL A 189 -4.03 7.60 19.30
CA VAL A 189 -3.56 7.38 17.93
C VAL A 189 -3.98 8.50 16.98
N VAL A 190 -5.20 9.02 17.13
CA VAL A 190 -5.69 10.12 16.30
C VAL A 190 -4.87 11.37 16.56
N GLN A 191 -4.62 11.72 17.82
CA GLN A 191 -3.75 12.85 18.15
C GLN A 191 -2.31 12.63 17.67
N ARG A 192 -1.78 11.40 17.71
CA ARG A 192 -0.47 11.06 17.13
C ARG A 192 -0.44 11.35 15.63
N TYR A 193 -1.43 10.91 14.86
CA TYR A 193 -1.51 11.17 13.42
C TYR A 193 -1.74 12.66 13.09
N GLU A 194 -2.55 13.37 13.87
CA GLU A 194 -2.66 14.83 13.77
C GLU A 194 -1.30 15.52 14.01
N SER A 195 -0.51 15.04 14.98
CA SER A 195 0.83 15.58 15.27
C SER A 195 1.84 15.34 14.14
N TYR A 196 1.67 14.27 13.35
CA TYR A 196 2.44 14.04 12.13
C TYR A 196 2.00 14.94 10.96
N GLY A 197 0.88 15.66 11.09
CA GLY A 197 0.34 16.54 10.04
C GLY A 197 -0.60 15.83 9.06
N TRP A 198 -1.21 14.71 9.47
CA TRP A 198 -2.20 14.00 8.65
C TRP A 198 -3.57 14.67 8.70
N ASN A 199 -4.37 14.45 7.66
CA ASN A 199 -5.80 14.73 7.67
C ASN A 199 -6.53 13.58 8.37
N VAL A 200 -7.14 13.79 9.53
CA VAL A 200 -7.71 12.70 10.33
C VAL A 200 -9.24 12.73 10.31
N HIS A 201 -9.84 11.57 10.03
CA HIS A 201 -11.28 11.34 10.14
C HIS A 201 -11.55 10.26 11.17
N ARG A 202 -12.69 10.38 11.87
CA ARG A 202 -13.21 9.33 12.75
C ARG A 202 -14.53 8.82 12.18
N VAL A 203 -14.64 7.50 12.06
CA VAL A 203 -15.86 6.81 11.62
C VAL A 203 -16.30 5.90 12.75
N GLY A 204 -17.52 6.12 13.25
CA GLY A 204 -18.11 5.29 14.30
C GLY A 204 -18.75 4.01 13.77
N MET A 205 -19.40 3.28 14.66
CA MET A 205 -20.26 2.15 14.31
C MET A 205 -21.67 2.63 14.00
N ALA A 206 -22.37 1.88 13.15
CA ALA A 206 -23.81 1.98 12.98
C ALA A 206 -24.55 1.58 14.28
N PRO A 207 -25.84 1.96 14.44
CA PRO A 207 -26.59 1.68 15.67
C PRO A 207 -26.71 0.19 16.04
N ASP A 208 -26.59 -0.70 15.07
CA ASP A 208 -26.62 -2.15 15.27
C ASP A 208 -25.26 -2.73 15.70
N GLY A 209 -24.16 -1.97 15.58
CA GLY A 209 -22.81 -2.41 15.91
C GLY A 209 -21.92 -2.70 14.71
N ASP A 210 -22.46 -2.67 13.49
CA ASP A 210 -21.67 -2.81 12.26
C ASP A 210 -20.95 -1.49 11.90
N VAL A 211 -20.20 -1.48 10.80
CA VAL A 211 -19.55 -0.29 10.25
C VAL A 211 -20.60 0.76 9.80
N ASP A 212 -20.43 2.04 10.16
CA ASP A 212 -21.19 3.14 9.53
C ASP A 212 -20.72 3.34 8.08
N ILE A 213 -21.29 2.58 7.14
CA ILE A 213 -20.95 2.59 5.72
C ILE A 213 -21.09 4.00 5.12
N MET A 214 -22.10 4.77 5.54
CA MET A 214 -22.32 6.12 5.02
C MET A 214 -21.30 7.11 5.57
N GLY A 215 -20.92 6.99 6.85
CA GLY A 215 -19.81 7.71 7.46
C GLY A 215 -18.49 7.40 6.78
N LEU A 216 -18.21 6.11 6.55
CA LEU A 216 -17.01 5.67 5.85
C LEU A 216 -16.96 6.20 4.42
N ALA A 217 -18.06 6.15 3.66
CA ALA A 217 -18.11 6.67 2.30
C ALA A 217 -17.78 8.17 2.24
N ARG A 218 -18.27 8.97 3.21
CA ARG A 218 -17.92 10.40 3.30
C ARG A 218 -16.43 10.62 3.59
N ALA A 219 -15.86 9.82 4.50
CA ALA A 219 -14.44 9.91 4.83
C ALA A 219 -13.55 9.50 3.65
N LEU A 220 -13.89 8.43 2.93
CA LEU A 220 -13.17 7.98 1.72
C LEU A 220 -13.26 9.01 0.58
N GLU A 221 -14.42 9.64 0.38
CA GLU A 221 -14.58 10.70 -0.61
C GLU A 221 -13.74 11.94 -0.24
N ALA A 222 -13.77 12.36 1.03
CA ALA A 222 -12.93 13.46 1.50
C ALA A 222 -11.44 13.14 1.30
N ALA A 223 -11.02 11.92 1.64
CA ALA A 223 -9.64 11.44 1.46
C ALA A 223 -9.19 11.47 0.00
N ARG A 224 -10.06 11.06 -0.93
CA ARG A 224 -9.78 11.07 -2.37
C ARG A 224 -9.56 12.48 -2.94
N THR A 225 -10.12 13.50 -2.31
CA THR A 225 -10.00 14.90 -2.75
C THR A 225 -8.94 15.72 -2.00
N GLU A 226 -8.38 15.17 -0.91
CA GLU A 226 -7.29 15.79 -0.16
C GLU A 226 -5.98 15.69 -0.96
N GLN A 227 -5.25 16.81 -1.06
CA GLN A 227 -4.07 16.93 -1.91
C GLN A 227 -2.81 17.23 -1.12
N ASP A 228 -2.94 17.85 0.05
CA ASP A 228 -1.83 18.45 0.77
C ASP A 228 -1.36 17.59 1.96
N ARG A 229 -2.16 16.62 2.39
CA ARG A 229 -1.86 15.80 3.57
C ARG A 229 -2.29 14.35 3.35
N PRO A 230 -1.48 13.36 3.75
CA PRO A 230 -1.96 11.99 3.80
C PRO A 230 -3.16 11.89 4.76
N THR A 231 -4.11 11.01 4.43
CA THR A 231 -5.36 10.88 5.19
C THR A 231 -5.36 9.63 6.05
N PHE A 232 -5.73 9.77 7.32
CA PHE A 232 -5.90 8.69 8.28
C PHE A 232 -7.36 8.62 8.71
N ILE A 233 -7.99 7.46 8.55
CA ILE A 233 -9.38 7.22 8.92
C ILE A 233 -9.37 6.21 10.08
N ALA A 234 -9.66 6.69 11.29
CA ALA A 234 -9.88 5.83 12.45
C ALA A 234 -11.32 5.30 12.40
N MET A 235 -11.49 4.04 11.99
CA MET A 235 -12.79 3.41 11.85
C MET A 235 -13.02 2.42 12.98
N ARG A 236 -13.98 2.74 13.84
CA ARG A 236 -14.37 1.89 14.95
C ARG A 236 -15.09 0.64 14.44
N THR A 237 -14.66 -0.55 14.85
CA THR A 237 -15.37 -1.81 14.57
C THR A 237 -15.46 -2.71 15.81
N VAL A 238 -16.20 -3.82 15.67
CA VAL A 238 -16.18 -4.94 16.61
C VAL A 238 -15.64 -6.15 15.86
N ILE A 239 -14.48 -6.67 16.26
CA ILE A 239 -13.90 -7.85 15.61
C ILE A 239 -14.90 -9.02 15.63
N ALA A 240 -14.99 -9.72 14.50
CA ALA A 240 -15.90 -10.84 14.28
C ALA A 240 -17.40 -10.53 14.37
N TRP A 241 -17.81 -9.27 14.28
CA TRP A 241 -19.22 -8.93 14.05
C TRP A 241 -19.78 -9.70 12.83
N PRO A 242 -20.97 -10.36 12.90
CA PRO A 242 -21.93 -10.41 14.02
C PRO A 242 -21.91 -11.76 14.80
N ALA A 243 -20.75 -12.41 14.95
CA ALA A 243 -20.63 -13.71 15.63
C ALA A 243 -21.21 -13.67 17.07
N PRO A 244 -22.27 -14.42 17.40
CA PRO A 244 -23.03 -14.21 18.64
C PRO A 244 -22.24 -14.40 19.94
N HIS A 245 -21.25 -15.28 19.97
CA HIS A 245 -20.50 -15.64 21.17
C HIS A 245 -19.00 -15.30 21.11
N LEU A 246 -18.44 -15.11 19.90
CA LEU A 246 -17.02 -14.82 19.70
C LEU A 246 -16.69 -13.40 19.23
N GLN A 247 -17.68 -12.56 18.93
CA GLN A 247 -17.42 -11.14 18.66
C GLN A 247 -16.71 -10.44 19.82
N ASN A 248 -15.92 -9.40 19.52
CA ASN A 248 -15.16 -8.63 20.51
C ASN A 248 -14.21 -9.49 21.37
N SER A 249 -13.70 -10.61 20.83
CA SER A 249 -12.81 -11.54 21.53
C SER A 249 -11.54 -11.82 20.75
N ALA A 250 -10.41 -11.90 21.46
CA ALA A 250 -9.13 -12.37 20.91
C ALA A 250 -9.25 -13.75 20.24
N LYS A 251 -10.18 -14.58 20.72
CA LYS A 251 -10.40 -15.94 20.21
C LYS A 251 -10.85 -15.95 18.74
N ALA A 252 -11.49 -14.88 18.28
CA ALA A 252 -11.91 -14.76 16.89
C ALA A 252 -10.80 -14.24 15.95
N HIS A 253 -9.66 -13.80 16.50
CA HIS A 253 -8.57 -13.22 15.71
C HIS A 253 -7.83 -14.28 14.90
N GLY A 254 -7.27 -15.31 15.55
CA GLY A 254 -6.28 -16.22 14.92
C GLY A 254 -6.64 -17.70 14.88
N ALA A 255 -7.91 -18.04 15.12
CA ALA A 255 -8.37 -19.43 15.11
C ALA A 255 -9.67 -19.57 14.30
N ALA A 256 -9.96 -20.80 13.85
CA ALA A 256 -11.28 -21.14 13.36
C ALA A 256 -12.33 -20.90 14.46
N LEU A 257 -13.48 -20.35 14.09
CA LEU A 257 -14.55 -20.03 15.04
C LEU A 257 -15.15 -21.30 15.68
N GLY A 258 -15.14 -22.41 14.96
CA GLY A 258 -15.82 -23.65 15.34
C GLY A 258 -17.17 -23.79 14.65
N ALA A 259 -17.60 -25.03 14.41
CA ALA A 259 -18.81 -25.33 13.63
C ALA A 259 -20.07 -24.68 14.24
N ASP A 260 -20.23 -24.73 15.56
CA ASP A 260 -21.38 -24.15 16.25
C ASP A 260 -21.46 -22.63 16.08
N GLU A 261 -20.32 -21.94 16.21
CA GLU A 261 -20.27 -20.48 16.04
C GLU A 261 -20.52 -20.09 14.57
N VAL A 262 -19.98 -20.84 13.61
CA VAL A 262 -20.21 -20.61 12.18
C VAL A 262 -21.70 -20.76 11.86
N ALA A 263 -22.34 -21.83 12.36
CA ALA A 263 -23.78 -22.04 12.18
C ALA A 263 -24.61 -20.91 12.80
N ALA A 264 -24.32 -20.55 14.06
CA ALA A 264 -25.02 -19.46 14.75
C ALA A 264 -24.83 -18.10 14.05
N THR A 265 -23.65 -17.85 13.49
CA THR A 265 -23.38 -16.61 12.73
C THR A 265 -24.14 -16.62 11.39
N LYS A 266 -24.22 -17.76 10.69
CA LYS A 266 -25.04 -17.90 9.48
C LYS A 266 -26.52 -17.63 9.79
N GLU A 267 -27.06 -18.18 10.88
CA GLU A 267 -28.43 -17.90 11.33
C GLU A 267 -28.66 -16.42 11.64
N ALA A 268 -27.73 -15.77 12.33
CA ALA A 268 -27.81 -14.33 12.63
C ALA A 268 -27.82 -13.46 11.35
N LEU A 269 -27.16 -13.93 10.28
CA LEU A 269 -27.14 -13.30 8.96
C LEU A 269 -28.33 -13.71 8.07
N GLY A 270 -29.22 -14.61 8.53
CA GLY A 270 -30.32 -15.14 7.74
C GLY A 270 -29.92 -16.15 6.65
N LEU A 271 -28.72 -16.74 6.76
CA LEU A 271 -28.18 -17.74 5.84
C LEU A 271 -28.48 -19.17 6.32
N ASP A 272 -28.46 -20.14 5.41
CA ASP A 272 -28.58 -21.58 5.76
C ASP A 272 -27.33 -22.07 6.51
N PRO A 273 -27.44 -22.47 7.80
CA PRO A 273 -26.29 -22.90 8.59
C PRO A 273 -25.69 -24.24 8.13
N THR A 274 -26.38 -25.00 7.27
CA THR A 274 -25.96 -26.33 6.82
C THR A 274 -25.13 -26.32 5.54
N GLN A 275 -25.00 -25.16 4.89
CA GLN A 275 -24.28 -25.01 3.63
C GLN A 275 -23.00 -24.22 3.81
N ASP A 276 -21.93 -24.63 3.12
CA ASP A 276 -20.64 -23.95 3.12
C ASP A 276 -20.32 -23.39 1.74
N PHE A 277 -19.61 -22.26 1.70
CA PHE A 277 -19.17 -21.57 0.48
C PHE A 277 -20.34 -21.21 -0.46
N VAL A 278 -21.48 -20.84 0.12
CA VAL A 278 -22.64 -20.35 -0.63
C VAL A 278 -22.33 -18.95 -1.14
N VAL A 279 -22.44 -18.76 -2.45
CA VAL A 279 -22.39 -17.44 -3.09
C VAL A 279 -23.61 -17.34 -3.98
N GLU A 280 -24.55 -16.47 -3.61
CA GLU A 280 -25.75 -16.25 -4.41
C GLU A 280 -25.39 -15.62 -5.76
N ALA A 281 -26.03 -16.09 -6.82
CA ALA A 281 -25.73 -15.65 -8.18
C ALA A 281 -25.96 -14.13 -8.36
N GLU A 282 -26.96 -13.56 -7.67
CA GLU A 282 -27.24 -12.13 -7.72
C GLU A 282 -26.14 -11.30 -7.05
N VAL A 283 -25.61 -11.74 -5.90
CA VAL A 283 -24.50 -11.08 -5.20
C VAL A 283 -23.25 -11.08 -6.08
N LEU A 284 -22.91 -12.22 -6.67
CA LEU A 284 -21.74 -12.30 -7.56
C LEU A 284 -21.93 -11.47 -8.83
N THR A 285 -23.13 -11.50 -9.42
CA THR A 285 -23.47 -10.70 -10.61
C THR A 285 -23.31 -9.21 -10.31
N HIS A 286 -23.86 -8.76 -9.18
CA HIS A 286 -23.75 -7.36 -8.76
C HIS A 286 -22.30 -6.95 -8.46
N ALA A 287 -21.57 -7.77 -7.70
CA ALA A 287 -20.16 -7.47 -7.39
C ALA A 287 -19.27 -7.43 -8.65
N ARG A 288 -19.59 -8.23 -9.68
CA ARG A 288 -18.88 -8.21 -10.97
C ARG A 288 -19.23 -7.06 -11.90
N GLU A 289 -20.22 -6.23 -11.56
CA GLU A 289 -20.42 -4.97 -12.27
C GLU A 289 -19.18 -4.06 -12.20
N VAL A 290 -18.28 -4.27 -11.22
CA VAL A 290 -16.99 -3.57 -11.15
C VAL A 290 -16.10 -3.81 -12.37
N MET A 291 -16.23 -4.96 -13.03
CA MET A 291 -15.47 -5.25 -14.26
C MET A 291 -15.87 -4.31 -15.40
N ALA A 292 -17.18 -4.06 -15.57
CA ALA A 292 -17.67 -3.12 -16.56
C ALA A 292 -17.27 -1.67 -16.21
N ARG A 293 -17.41 -1.28 -14.94
CA ARG A 293 -16.95 0.03 -14.46
C ARG A 293 -15.45 0.23 -14.69
N GLY A 294 -14.65 -0.80 -14.40
CA GLY A 294 -13.20 -0.78 -14.59
C GLY A 294 -12.81 -0.63 -16.06
N ALA A 295 -13.43 -1.41 -16.95
CA ALA A 295 -13.23 -1.31 -18.39
C ALA A 295 -13.58 0.09 -18.92
N ASP A 296 -14.70 0.68 -18.48
CA ASP A 296 -15.10 2.03 -18.89
C ASP A 296 -14.10 3.10 -18.42
N ILE A 297 -13.65 3.03 -17.17
CA ILE A 297 -12.68 3.98 -16.61
C ILE A 297 -11.31 3.82 -17.29
N HIS A 298 -10.88 2.58 -17.55
CA HIS A 298 -9.63 2.29 -18.26
C HIS A 298 -9.71 2.78 -19.72
N ALA A 299 -10.83 2.60 -20.42
CA ALA A 299 -11.03 3.16 -21.76
C ALA A 299 -10.94 4.70 -21.78
N GLN A 300 -11.55 5.38 -20.80
CA GLN A 300 -11.42 6.83 -20.65
C GLN A 300 -9.98 7.26 -20.32
N TRP A 301 -9.27 6.47 -19.52
CA TRP A 301 -7.87 6.68 -19.24
C TRP A 301 -7.01 6.56 -20.50
N ASN A 302 -7.25 5.55 -21.34
CA ASN A 302 -6.52 5.33 -22.60
C ASN A 302 -6.59 6.55 -23.52
N VAL A 303 -7.75 7.22 -23.62
CA VAL A 303 -7.89 8.46 -24.40
C VAL A 303 -6.94 9.57 -23.89
N ARG A 304 -6.86 9.77 -22.57
CA ARG A 304 -5.96 10.78 -21.98
C ARG A 304 -4.50 10.37 -22.09
N TYR A 305 -4.22 9.09 -21.89
CA TYR A 305 -2.88 8.54 -22.02
C TYR A 305 -2.34 8.68 -23.45
N ASP A 306 -3.14 8.35 -24.47
CA ASP A 306 -2.78 8.50 -25.88
C ASP A 306 -2.55 9.97 -26.25
N ALA A 307 -3.39 10.88 -25.76
CA ALA A 307 -3.21 12.31 -25.95
C ALA A 307 -1.91 12.81 -25.30
N TRP A 308 -1.61 12.37 -24.06
CA TRP A 308 -0.33 12.66 -23.38
C TRP A 308 0.86 12.12 -24.18
N ARG A 309 0.79 10.87 -24.68
CA ARG A 309 1.87 10.27 -25.48
C ARG A 309 2.17 11.08 -26.74
N GLN A 310 1.14 11.54 -27.44
CA GLN A 310 1.28 12.38 -28.63
C GLN A 310 1.86 13.75 -28.31
N ALA A 311 1.45 14.36 -27.19
CA ALA A 311 1.93 15.67 -26.76
C ALA A 311 3.37 15.63 -26.19
N HIS A 312 3.80 14.50 -25.64
CA HIS A 312 5.08 14.35 -24.95
C HIS A 312 5.92 13.16 -25.46
N PRO A 313 6.30 13.14 -26.76
CA PRO A 313 6.93 11.98 -27.39
C PRO A 313 8.22 11.53 -26.70
N ALA A 314 9.06 12.46 -26.23
CA ALA A 314 10.30 12.12 -25.51
C ALA A 314 10.04 11.45 -24.14
N ARG A 315 8.99 11.88 -23.43
CA ARG A 315 8.60 11.26 -22.14
C ARG A 315 7.87 9.93 -22.36
N ALA A 316 7.14 9.79 -23.47
CA ALA A 316 6.57 8.52 -23.89
C ALA A 316 7.66 7.49 -24.23
N GLU A 317 8.73 7.90 -24.93
CA GLU A 317 9.90 7.05 -25.18
C GLU A 317 10.61 6.63 -23.90
N LEU A 318 10.77 7.58 -22.95
CA LEU A 318 11.25 7.26 -21.61
C LEU A 318 10.35 6.20 -20.95
N LEU A 319 9.03 6.42 -20.90
CA LEU A 319 8.09 5.47 -20.30
C LEU A 319 8.19 4.08 -20.94
N ASP A 320 8.25 4.00 -22.27
CA ASP A 320 8.38 2.73 -23.00
C ASP A 320 9.66 1.99 -22.62
N ARG A 321 10.77 2.72 -22.43
CA ARG A 321 12.04 2.16 -21.95
C ARG A 321 11.91 1.62 -20.52
N LEU A 322 11.26 2.37 -19.63
CA LEU A 322 11.06 1.98 -18.23
C LEU A 322 10.16 0.74 -18.10
N LEU A 323 9.03 0.72 -18.81
CA LEU A 323 8.10 -0.42 -18.86
C LEU A 323 8.77 -1.68 -19.42
N ALA A 324 9.59 -1.53 -20.46
CA ALA A 324 10.40 -2.61 -21.02
C ALA A 324 11.59 -3.02 -20.13
N ARG A 325 11.79 -2.36 -18.97
CA ARG A 325 12.90 -2.56 -18.04
C ARG A 325 14.28 -2.50 -18.72
N ARG A 326 14.43 -1.64 -19.73
CA ARG A 326 15.70 -1.46 -20.45
C ARG A 326 16.52 -0.33 -19.82
N LEU A 327 17.82 -0.59 -19.63
CA LEU A 327 18.78 0.42 -19.20
C LEU A 327 19.04 1.43 -20.33
N PRO A 328 19.40 2.69 -20.01
CA PRO A 328 19.78 3.65 -21.04
C PRO A 328 21.10 3.23 -21.71
N ASP A 329 21.24 3.58 -23.00
CA ASP A 329 22.50 3.42 -23.72
C ASP A 329 23.61 4.26 -23.04
N GLY A 330 24.86 3.79 -23.14
CA GLY A 330 26.01 4.49 -22.55
C GLY A 330 26.14 4.40 -21.03
N LEU A 331 25.25 3.67 -20.33
CA LEU A 331 25.38 3.45 -18.88
C LEU A 331 26.73 2.82 -18.50
N ALA A 332 27.15 1.79 -19.24
CA ALA A 332 28.42 1.11 -18.98
C ALA A 332 29.62 2.05 -19.16
N ASP A 333 29.58 2.92 -20.17
CA ASP A 333 30.65 3.89 -20.48
C ASP A 333 30.67 5.05 -19.48
N ALA A 334 29.54 5.38 -18.87
CA ALA A 334 29.45 6.44 -17.86
C ALA A 334 30.12 6.05 -16.54
N VAL A 335 30.18 4.76 -16.20
CA VAL A 335 30.77 4.29 -14.93
C VAL A 335 32.29 4.56 -14.91
N PRO A 336 32.81 5.26 -13.89
CA PRO A 336 34.21 5.63 -13.85
C PRO A 336 35.14 4.42 -13.71
N VAL A 337 36.27 4.47 -14.42
CA VAL A 337 37.40 3.55 -14.22
C VAL A 337 38.33 4.13 -13.16
N PHE A 338 38.76 3.28 -12.22
CA PHE A 338 39.69 3.66 -11.15
C PHE A 338 41.06 3.04 -11.41
N GLU A 339 42.07 3.89 -11.61
CA GLU A 339 43.44 3.46 -11.92
C GLU A 339 44.10 2.73 -10.75
N ALA A 340 44.81 1.64 -11.09
CA ALA A 340 45.58 0.87 -10.12
C ALA A 340 46.69 1.72 -9.48
N GLY A 341 46.94 1.51 -8.18
CA GLY A 341 47.96 2.24 -7.41
C GLY A 341 47.48 3.54 -6.76
N SER A 342 46.24 3.96 -6.99
CA SER A 342 45.58 5.04 -6.23
C SER A 342 44.81 4.47 -5.02
N SER A 343 44.71 5.24 -3.93
CA SER A 343 43.91 4.86 -2.75
C SER A 343 42.60 5.65 -2.72
N LEU A 344 41.48 4.95 -2.65
CA LEU A 344 40.14 5.53 -2.59
C LEU A 344 39.25 4.67 -1.68
N ALA A 345 38.56 5.29 -0.72
CA ALA A 345 37.58 4.59 0.08
C ALA A 345 36.42 4.13 -0.83
N THR A 346 35.95 2.90 -0.68
CA THR A 346 34.89 2.33 -1.53
C THR A 346 33.57 3.11 -1.46
N ARG A 347 33.25 3.74 -0.33
CA ARG A 347 32.12 4.68 -0.23
C ARG A 347 32.26 5.90 -1.13
N ALA A 348 33.47 6.46 -1.26
CA ALA A 348 33.73 7.59 -2.16
C ALA A 348 33.71 7.14 -3.63
N ALA A 349 34.18 5.92 -3.91
CA ALA A 349 33.99 5.30 -5.22
C ALA A 349 32.49 5.13 -5.55
N SER A 350 31.69 4.65 -4.58
CA SER A 350 30.23 4.52 -4.71
C SER A 350 29.58 5.87 -5.02
N GLY A 351 29.95 6.95 -4.34
CA GLY A 351 29.42 8.29 -4.65
C GLY A 351 29.73 8.76 -6.06
N LYS A 352 30.94 8.47 -6.58
CA LYS A 352 31.29 8.75 -7.98
C LYS A 352 30.45 7.93 -8.96
N VAL A 353 30.22 6.65 -8.65
CA VAL A 353 29.38 5.76 -9.47
C VAL A 353 27.91 6.18 -9.43
N ILE A 354 27.38 6.56 -8.27
CA ILE A 354 26.02 7.09 -8.12
C ILE A 354 25.80 8.30 -9.02
N ASN A 355 26.73 9.26 -9.02
CA ASN A 355 26.63 10.46 -9.85
C ASN A 355 26.77 10.15 -11.35
N ALA A 356 27.64 9.21 -11.72
CA ALA A 356 27.75 8.73 -13.09
C ALA A 356 26.46 8.05 -13.61
N ILE A 357 25.87 7.15 -12.82
CA ILE A 357 24.60 6.51 -13.14
C ILE A 357 23.50 7.57 -13.22
N ALA A 358 23.44 8.47 -12.25
CA ALA A 358 22.41 9.49 -12.17
C ALA A 358 22.42 10.44 -13.39
N ALA A 359 23.58 10.72 -13.98
CA ALA A 359 23.69 11.58 -15.16
C ALA A 359 22.98 11.03 -16.41
N VAL A 360 22.87 9.71 -16.54
CA VAL A 360 22.30 9.05 -17.73
C VAL A 360 20.97 8.33 -17.46
N MET A 361 20.65 8.09 -16.18
CA MET A 361 19.50 7.29 -15.77
C MET A 361 18.56 8.12 -14.89
N PRO A 362 17.58 8.83 -15.49
CA PRO A 362 16.67 9.71 -14.74
C PRO A 362 15.81 8.95 -13.73
N GLU A 363 15.53 7.68 -13.97
CA GLU A 363 14.76 6.83 -13.05
C GLU A 363 15.56 6.35 -11.82
N PHE A 364 16.85 6.68 -11.72
CA PHE A 364 17.68 6.37 -10.56
C PHE A 364 17.60 7.50 -9.52
N TRP A 365 17.13 7.20 -8.32
CA TRP A 365 16.93 8.19 -7.26
C TRP A 365 16.98 7.52 -5.90
N GLY A 366 17.13 8.28 -4.83
CA GLY A 366 17.35 7.70 -3.52
C GLY A 366 18.00 8.67 -2.57
N GLY A 367 18.54 8.14 -1.47
CA GLY A 367 19.22 9.00 -0.50
C GLY A 367 19.71 8.22 0.70
N SER A 368 19.57 8.83 1.88
CA SER A 368 20.17 8.29 3.09
C SER A 368 19.33 8.55 4.33
N ALA A 369 19.44 7.63 5.29
CA ALA A 369 18.96 7.81 6.65
C ALA A 369 19.88 8.77 7.43
N ASP A 370 19.80 10.07 7.13
CA ASP A 370 20.56 11.15 7.79
C ASP A 370 22.10 11.08 7.68
N LEU A 371 22.62 10.24 6.79
CA LEU A 371 24.05 9.97 6.66
C LEU A 371 24.59 10.29 5.26
N ALA A 372 23.95 11.21 4.52
CA ALA A 372 24.21 11.43 3.10
C ALA A 372 25.70 11.69 2.76
N GLU A 373 26.36 12.56 3.53
CA GLU A 373 27.80 12.85 3.37
C GLU A 373 28.68 11.65 3.75
N SER A 374 28.32 10.96 4.83
CA SER A 374 29.07 9.79 5.33
C SER A 374 28.97 8.60 4.38
N ASN A 375 27.79 8.39 3.77
CA ASN A 375 27.51 7.34 2.80
C ASN A 375 27.91 7.73 1.36
N ASN A 376 28.12 9.02 1.08
CA ASN A 376 28.37 9.57 -0.25
C ASN A 376 27.22 9.23 -1.23
N THR A 377 25.98 9.50 -0.82
CA THR A 377 24.76 9.11 -1.55
C THR A 377 24.08 10.23 -2.32
N THR A 378 24.46 11.49 -2.08
CA THR A 378 23.84 12.64 -2.73
C THR A 378 24.12 12.63 -4.24
N ILE A 379 23.04 12.75 -5.02
CA ILE A 379 23.10 13.04 -6.46
C ILE A 379 23.35 14.54 -6.63
N GLU A 380 24.50 14.90 -7.17
CA GLU A 380 24.89 16.27 -7.49
C GLU A 380 23.90 16.89 -8.48
N GLY A 381 23.37 18.07 -8.16
CA GLY A 381 22.31 18.72 -8.95
C GLY A 381 20.95 18.01 -8.91
N GLY A 382 20.81 16.91 -8.17
CA GLY A 382 19.59 16.08 -8.15
C GLY A 382 18.39 16.71 -7.44
N LEU A 383 18.59 17.81 -6.70
CA LEU A 383 17.60 18.46 -5.82
C LEU A 383 17.03 17.53 -4.73
N SER A 384 16.58 18.11 -3.63
CA SER A 384 15.91 17.38 -2.55
C SER A 384 14.46 17.08 -2.92
N PHE A 385 14.03 15.82 -2.78
CA PHE A 385 12.64 15.39 -2.94
C PHE A 385 11.80 15.86 -1.75
N LEU A 386 11.14 17.00 -1.91
CA LEU A 386 10.39 17.68 -0.84
C LEU A 386 9.15 18.38 -1.43
N PRO A 387 8.09 18.58 -0.64
CA PRO A 387 6.91 19.31 -1.10
C PRO A 387 7.22 20.70 -1.66
N ALA A 388 6.35 21.17 -2.54
CA ALA A 388 6.43 22.54 -3.05
C ALA A 388 6.33 23.54 -1.89
N GLY A 389 7.16 24.58 -1.91
CA GLY A 389 7.17 25.62 -0.88
C GLY A 389 7.88 25.24 0.42
N THR A 390 8.53 24.07 0.51
CA THR A 390 9.40 23.75 1.65
C THR A 390 10.58 24.73 1.72
N PRO A 391 10.89 25.34 2.88
CA PRO A 391 11.93 26.37 3.02
C PRO A 391 13.35 25.75 3.09
N VAL A 392 13.61 24.78 2.24
CA VAL A 392 14.91 24.12 2.07
C VAL A 392 15.43 24.53 0.69
N LYS A 393 16.70 24.95 0.63
CA LYS A 393 17.34 25.31 -0.63
C LYS A 393 17.40 24.07 -1.55
N ASP A 394 17.28 24.28 -2.86
CA ASP A 394 17.42 23.22 -3.86
C ASP A 394 16.41 22.07 -3.65
N ALA A 395 15.18 22.41 -3.24
CA ALA A 395 14.06 21.49 -3.04
C ALA A 395 13.12 21.47 -4.26
N SER A 396 12.59 20.29 -4.58
CA SER A 396 11.59 20.09 -5.63
C SER A 396 10.66 18.92 -5.28
N PRO A 397 9.35 19.00 -5.61
CA PRO A 397 8.44 17.86 -5.53
C PRO A 397 8.89 16.64 -6.33
N TYR A 398 9.80 16.86 -7.29
CA TYR A 398 10.35 15.87 -8.22
C TYR A 398 11.87 15.74 -8.07
N GLY A 399 12.43 16.18 -6.94
CA GLY A 399 13.85 16.01 -6.64
C GLY A 399 14.26 14.53 -6.54
N ARG A 400 15.56 14.26 -6.65
CA ARG A 400 16.13 12.89 -6.70
C ARG A 400 16.76 12.45 -5.38
N VAL A 401 16.96 13.38 -4.45
CA VAL A 401 17.59 13.12 -3.14
C VAL A 401 16.51 13.01 -2.08
N ILE A 402 16.31 11.79 -1.58
CA ILE A 402 15.37 11.50 -0.49
C ILE A 402 16.08 11.68 0.86
N HIS A 403 15.45 12.45 1.74
CA HIS A 403 15.88 12.60 3.13
C HIS A 403 14.99 11.75 4.02
N PHE A 404 15.45 10.54 4.37
CA PHE A 404 14.66 9.63 5.19
C PHE A 404 14.64 10.04 6.68
N GLY A 405 15.63 10.81 7.13
CA GLY A 405 15.91 11.01 8.56
C GLY A 405 16.48 9.76 9.22
N ILE A 406 16.57 9.72 10.55
CA ILE A 406 17.06 8.56 11.29
C ILE A 406 15.95 7.50 11.37
N ARG A 407 15.68 6.85 10.24
CA ARG A 407 14.54 5.97 10.00
C ARG A 407 14.92 4.81 9.08
N GLU A 408 15.92 4.02 9.47
CA GLU A 408 16.43 2.92 8.66
C GLU A 408 15.33 1.91 8.31
N HIS A 409 14.47 1.56 9.28
CA HIS A 409 13.44 0.55 9.08
C HIS A 409 12.41 1.03 8.05
N ALA A 410 11.87 2.24 8.22
CA ALA A 410 10.96 2.81 7.23
C ALA A 410 11.65 3.07 5.89
N MET A 411 12.93 3.46 5.86
CA MET A 411 13.70 3.58 4.61
C MET A 411 13.66 2.26 3.85
N GLY A 412 13.94 1.12 4.49
CA GLY A 412 13.88 -0.20 3.84
C GLY A 412 12.54 -0.49 3.19
N ALA A 413 11.45 -0.32 3.96
CA ALA A 413 10.09 -0.54 3.49
C ALA A 413 9.66 0.43 2.38
N ILE A 414 10.03 1.71 2.49
CA ILE A 414 9.75 2.74 1.49
C ILE A 414 10.46 2.39 0.17
N LEU A 415 11.69 1.91 0.21
CA LEU A 415 12.41 1.47 -0.99
C LEU A 415 11.73 0.28 -1.67
N ASN A 416 11.16 -0.65 -0.89
CA ASN A 416 10.32 -1.73 -1.44
C ASN A 416 9.10 -1.17 -2.17
N GLY A 417 8.40 -0.20 -1.55
CA GLY A 417 7.25 0.47 -2.17
C GLY A 417 7.59 1.17 -3.48
N ILE A 418 8.73 1.88 -3.51
CA ILE A 418 9.20 2.55 -4.72
C ILE A 418 9.54 1.55 -5.83
N ALA A 419 10.15 0.41 -5.48
CA ALA A 419 10.48 -0.64 -6.43
C ALA A 419 9.24 -1.37 -6.97
N LEU A 420 8.24 -1.62 -6.12
CA LEU A 420 6.97 -2.27 -6.48
C LEU A 420 6.12 -1.39 -7.39
N GLU A 421 6.19 -0.07 -7.24
CA GLU A 421 5.53 0.88 -8.15
C GLU A 421 6.12 0.83 -9.59
N GLY A 422 7.30 0.21 -9.77
CA GLY A 422 7.70 -0.45 -11.01
C GLY A 422 8.51 0.38 -12.02
N LEU A 423 8.32 1.70 -12.09
CA LEU A 423 8.98 2.54 -13.12
C LEU A 423 10.39 3.02 -12.75
N THR A 424 10.80 2.94 -11.48
CA THR A 424 12.02 3.59 -11.00
C THR A 424 13.00 2.63 -10.33
N ARG A 425 14.20 3.11 -10.01
CA ARG A 425 15.28 2.35 -9.39
C ARG A 425 15.76 3.10 -8.14
N PRO A 426 15.22 2.74 -6.97
CA PRO A 426 15.55 3.41 -5.74
C PRO A 426 16.86 2.91 -5.12
N PHE A 427 17.51 3.72 -4.31
CA PHE A 427 18.59 3.31 -3.40
C PHE A 427 18.50 4.01 -2.05
N GLY A 428 19.06 3.38 -1.01
CA GLY A 428 19.18 3.95 0.34
C GLY A 428 20.54 3.66 0.96
N GLY A 429 21.03 4.57 1.78
CA GLY A 429 22.29 4.44 2.49
C GLY A 429 22.16 4.70 3.99
N THR A 430 22.72 3.79 4.78
CA THR A 430 23.03 3.95 6.21
C THR A 430 24.36 3.23 6.51
N PHE A 431 24.83 3.23 7.75
CA PHE A 431 25.97 2.39 8.14
C PHE A 431 25.57 0.91 8.16
N LEU A 432 26.51 0.04 7.76
CA LEU A 432 26.25 -1.41 7.71
C LEU A 432 25.78 -1.97 9.06
N VAL A 433 26.30 -1.44 10.18
CA VAL A 433 25.88 -1.85 11.52
C VAL A 433 24.40 -1.55 11.82
N PHE A 434 23.81 -0.55 11.15
CA PHE A 434 22.38 -0.22 11.29
C PHE A 434 21.51 -0.94 10.26
N SER A 435 22.07 -1.79 9.40
CA SER A 435 21.26 -2.69 8.58
C SER A 435 20.38 -3.61 9.43
N ASP A 436 20.78 -3.86 10.68
CA ASP A 436 19.97 -4.59 11.67
C ASP A 436 18.62 -3.92 11.95
N TYR A 437 18.54 -2.58 11.91
CA TYR A 437 17.28 -1.85 12.11
C TYR A 437 16.28 -2.05 10.96
N MET A 438 16.76 -2.37 9.75
CA MET A 438 15.92 -2.46 8.55
C MET A 438 15.83 -3.88 7.97
N ARG A 439 16.12 -4.87 8.81
CA ARG A 439 16.16 -6.28 8.40
C ARG A 439 14.78 -6.92 8.26
N GLY A 440 13.80 -6.43 9.04
CA GLY A 440 12.47 -7.00 9.17
C GLY A 440 11.47 -6.52 8.14
#